data_AF-A0A2D9PLQ7-F1
#
_entry.id   AF-A0A2D9PLQ7-F1
#
_cell.length_a   1.000
_cell.length_b   1.000
_cell.length_c   1.000
_cell.angle_alpha   90.00
_cell.angle_beta   90.00
_cell.angle_gamma   90.00
#
_symmetry.space_group_name_H-M   'P 1'
#
loop_
_entity.id
_entity.type
_entity.pdbx_description
1 polymer ?
#
loop_
_entity_poly.entity_id
_entity_poly.type
_entity_poly.pdbx_seq_one_letter_code
_entity_poly.pdbx_strand_id
1 'polypeptide(L)'
;MHGTVGVFVADFDEPDPSDAYQIVGYQEYANALNNLVPLVRAADEASLRVYDKIISDMPELVIYTNLSRRFGLVQMQNFSLPPRLRNTSNLYRQSSLNETGNDANAYKRSGIGWLIALARLEHGSIEIGYQTNVSPFNLEELTKVETPAFSALLLDGARSHYWAMKMDSVTHYLIEGNVPKVSDRTALAYGRRAVLVQEMLKTLNQLAGRQFTPAQKQELQSWYKNMSAVREGVVYNVYETYKVAIAKKGIGNIELKGCPPLVSGIRDDILRGRASISLEE
;
A
#
# COMPACT_ATOMS: atom_id res chain seq x y z
N MET A 1 1.78 -17.99 52.71
CA MET A 1 0.80 -18.40 51.69
C MET A 1 1.15 -17.68 50.41
N HIS A 2 1.81 -18.36 49.47
CA HIS A 2 2.10 -17.83 48.14
C HIS A 2 0.87 -18.09 47.26
N GLY A 3 0.11 -17.04 46.97
CA GLY A 3 -0.88 -17.05 45.91
C GLY A 3 -0.18 -16.77 44.59
N THR A 4 -0.11 -17.78 43.73
CA THR A 4 0.30 -17.64 42.34
C THR A 4 -0.75 -16.78 41.63
N VAL A 5 -0.48 -15.50 41.44
CA VAL A 5 -1.30 -14.64 40.57
C VAL A 5 -0.92 -15.01 39.14
N GLY A 6 -1.74 -15.86 38.52
CA GLY A 6 -1.66 -16.15 37.10
C GLY A 6 -1.77 -14.84 36.32
N VAL A 7 -0.67 -14.46 35.66
CA VAL A 7 -0.62 -13.31 34.77
C VAL A 7 -1.37 -13.70 33.51
N PHE A 8 -2.55 -13.11 33.29
CA PHE A 8 -3.19 -13.12 31.99
C PHE A 8 -2.36 -12.24 31.05
N VAL A 9 -1.58 -12.90 30.20
CA VAL A 9 -0.95 -12.29 29.03
C VAL A 9 -2.08 -11.84 28.11
N ALA A 10 -2.09 -10.57 27.72
CA ALA A 10 -2.87 -10.17 26.55
C ALA A 10 -2.20 -10.84 25.35
N ASP A 11 -2.73 -11.99 24.97
CA ASP A 11 -2.37 -12.66 23.72
C ASP A 11 -2.92 -11.80 22.59
N PHE A 12 -2.01 -11.29 21.77
CA PHE A 12 -2.36 -10.64 20.53
C PHE A 12 -2.05 -11.67 19.46
N ASP A 13 -3.02 -12.18 18.73
CA ASP A 13 -2.73 -13.21 17.73
C ASP A 13 -1.78 -12.65 16.65
N GLU A 14 -0.99 -13.53 16.01
CA GLU A 14 -0.46 -13.19 14.68
C GLU A 14 -1.63 -12.70 13.82
N PRO A 15 -1.43 -11.75 12.86
CA PRO A 15 -2.50 -11.41 11.93
C PRO A 15 -3.04 -12.71 11.36
N ASP A 16 -4.26 -13.06 11.75
CA ASP A 16 -4.84 -14.31 11.32
C ASP A 16 -5.03 -14.15 9.81
N PRO A 17 -4.54 -15.06 8.97
CA PRO A 17 -4.89 -15.04 7.55
C PRO A 17 -6.41 -14.91 7.33
N SER A 18 -7.24 -15.31 8.30
CA SER A 18 -8.68 -15.09 8.37
C SER A 18 -9.10 -13.60 8.40
N ASP A 19 -8.26 -12.68 8.91
CA ASP A 19 -8.53 -11.23 8.92
C ASP A 19 -8.67 -10.65 7.51
N ALA A 20 -7.92 -11.21 6.54
CA ALA A 20 -8.08 -10.83 5.14
C ALA A 20 -9.49 -11.16 4.62
N TYR A 21 -10.07 -12.28 5.06
CA TYR A 21 -11.43 -12.70 4.69
C TYR A 21 -12.52 -11.83 5.33
N GLN A 22 -12.18 -11.06 6.37
CA GLN A 22 -13.09 -10.08 6.97
C GLN A 22 -13.08 -8.74 6.22
N ILE A 23 -12.13 -8.52 5.30
CA ILE A 23 -12.09 -7.32 4.48
C ILE A 23 -13.14 -7.44 3.36
N VAL A 24 -14.08 -6.49 3.36
CA VAL A 24 -15.09 -6.35 2.31
C VAL A 24 -14.42 -6.33 0.93
N GLY A 25 -14.86 -7.20 0.03
CA GLY A 25 -14.32 -7.31 -1.32
C GLY A 25 -13.27 -8.42 -1.47
N TYR A 26 -12.62 -8.90 -0.41
CA TYR A 26 -11.53 -9.88 -0.54
C TYR A 26 -12.00 -11.18 -1.22
N GLN A 27 -13.10 -11.76 -0.73
CA GLN A 27 -13.67 -12.98 -1.32
C GLN A 27 -14.19 -12.73 -2.73
N GLU A 28 -14.78 -11.57 -2.99
CA GLU A 28 -15.28 -11.19 -4.30
C GLU A 28 -14.15 -11.09 -5.33
N TYR A 29 -13.01 -10.48 -4.97
CA TYR A 29 -11.85 -10.42 -5.85
C TYR A 29 -11.20 -11.80 -6.03
N ALA A 30 -11.06 -12.59 -4.96
CA ALA A 30 -10.56 -13.96 -5.05
C ALA A 30 -11.42 -14.81 -5.99
N ASN A 31 -12.75 -14.75 -5.83
CA ASN A 31 -13.70 -15.45 -6.68
C ASN A 31 -13.65 -14.95 -8.13
N ALA A 32 -13.52 -13.64 -8.34
CA ALA A 32 -13.35 -13.09 -9.69
C ALA A 32 -12.09 -13.67 -10.36
N LEU A 33 -10.96 -13.73 -9.66
CA LEU A 33 -9.72 -14.32 -10.20
C LEU A 33 -9.88 -15.81 -10.48
N ASN A 34 -10.43 -16.57 -9.54
CA ASN A 34 -10.62 -18.03 -9.65
C ASN A 34 -11.54 -18.43 -10.81
N ASN A 35 -12.47 -17.57 -11.21
CA ASN A 35 -13.40 -17.86 -12.31
C ASN A 35 -12.96 -17.23 -13.64
N LEU A 36 -12.51 -15.97 -13.63
CA LEU A 36 -12.22 -15.23 -14.85
C LEU A 36 -10.85 -15.57 -15.45
N VAL A 37 -9.83 -15.87 -14.64
CA VAL A 37 -8.50 -16.21 -15.15
C VAL A 37 -8.54 -17.53 -15.94
N PRO A 38 -9.14 -18.63 -15.45
CA PRO A 38 -9.29 -19.84 -16.25
C PRO A 38 -10.14 -19.61 -17.51
N LEU A 39 -11.20 -18.81 -17.42
CA LEU A 39 -12.07 -18.48 -18.54
C LEU A 39 -11.28 -17.82 -19.68
N VAL A 40 -10.50 -16.77 -19.40
CA VAL A 40 -9.75 -16.07 -20.45
C VAL A 40 -8.58 -16.89 -21.00
N ARG A 41 -8.02 -17.82 -20.21
CA ARG A 41 -6.96 -18.73 -20.66
C ARG A 41 -7.47 -19.79 -21.64
N ALA A 42 -8.69 -20.27 -21.45
CA ALA A 42 -9.31 -21.25 -22.33
C ALA A 42 -9.96 -20.63 -23.59
N ALA A 43 -10.12 -19.31 -23.60
CA ALA A 43 -10.81 -18.58 -24.65
C ALA A 43 -9.93 -18.36 -25.89
N ASP A 44 -10.55 -18.45 -27.07
CA ASP A 44 -9.98 -17.95 -28.31
C ASP A 44 -10.21 -16.44 -28.45
N GLU A 45 -9.60 -15.83 -29.47
CA GLU A 45 -9.73 -14.38 -29.69
C GLU A 45 -11.17 -13.92 -29.94
N ALA A 46 -11.99 -14.77 -30.58
CA ALA A 46 -13.40 -14.47 -30.82
C ALA A 46 -14.18 -14.40 -29.52
N SER A 47 -13.97 -15.36 -28.64
CA SER A 47 -14.59 -15.42 -27.31
C SER A 47 -14.11 -14.26 -26.43
N LEU A 48 -12.82 -13.94 -26.44
CA LEU A 48 -12.28 -12.80 -25.70
C LEU A 48 -12.92 -11.47 -26.11
N ARG A 49 -13.15 -11.25 -27.41
CA ARG A 49 -13.88 -10.07 -27.89
C ARG A 49 -15.32 -10.03 -27.42
N VAL A 50 -15.99 -11.18 -27.36
CA VAL A 50 -17.36 -11.27 -26.84
C VAL A 50 -17.40 -10.96 -25.35
N TYR A 51 -16.50 -11.54 -24.56
CA TYR A 51 -16.41 -11.27 -23.13
C TYR A 51 -16.12 -9.80 -22.85
N ASP A 52 -15.17 -9.22 -23.57
CA ASP A 52 -14.81 -7.81 -23.44
C ASP A 52 -16.00 -6.88 -23.74
N LYS A 53 -16.78 -7.20 -24.77
CA LYS A 53 -18.00 -6.48 -25.10
C LYS A 53 -19.06 -6.61 -24.01
N ILE A 54 -19.34 -7.83 -23.53
CA ILE A 54 -20.33 -8.08 -22.47
C ILE A 54 -20.00 -7.24 -21.23
N ILE A 55 -18.74 -7.25 -20.79
CA ILE A 55 -18.30 -6.47 -19.63
C ILE A 55 -18.34 -4.96 -19.91
N SER A 56 -18.02 -4.53 -21.14
CA SER A 56 -18.08 -3.11 -21.51
C SER A 56 -19.50 -2.54 -21.56
N ASP A 57 -20.49 -3.38 -21.81
CA ASP A 57 -21.91 -3.01 -21.82
C ASP A 57 -22.51 -2.95 -20.38
N MET A 58 -21.75 -3.35 -19.34
CA MET A 58 -22.16 -3.32 -17.93
C MET A 58 -21.63 -2.04 -17.24
N PRO A 59 -22.46 -1.00 -17.02
CA PRO A 59 -22.01 0.26 -16.43
C PRO A 59 -21.49 0.13 -15.00
N GLU A 60 -21.93 -0.88 -14.24
CA GLU A 60 -21.50 -1.17 -12.87
C GLU A 60 -20.08 -1.74 -12.78
N LEU A 61 -19.53 -2.29 -13.87
CA LEU A 61 -18.18 -2.84 -13.94
C LEU A 61 -17.15 -1.86 -14.51
N VAL A 62 -17.55 -0.60 -14.64
CA VAL A 62 -16.68 0.47 -15.09
C VAL A 62 -15.63 0.79 -14.04
N ILE A 63 -14.39 0.92 -14.49
CA ILE A 63 -13.23 1.20 -13.65
C ILE A 63 -12.73 2.61 -13.97
N TYR A 64 -12.55 3.43 -12.94
CA TYR A 64 -12.07 4.80 -13.08
C TYR A 64 -10.60 4.90 -12.64
N THR A 65 -9.72 5.22 -13.59
CA THR A 65 -8.26 5.36 -13.35
C THR A 65 -7.87 6.82 -13.13
N ASN A 66 -8.57 7.52 -12.24
CA ASN A 66 -8.38 8.95 -12.00
C ASN A 66 -7.95 9.27 -10.56
N LEU A 67 -7.53 8.27 -9.79
CA LEU A 67 -7.36 8.40 -8.34
C LEU A 67 -6.25 9.40 -7.97
N SER A 68 -5.19 9.50 -8.78
CA SER A 68 -4.09 10.43 -8.51
C SER A 68 -4.41 11.89 -8.85
N ARG A 69 -5.43 12.17 -9.66
CA ARG A 69 -5.68 13.51 -10.21
C ARG A 69 -6.20 14.51 -9.20
N ARG A 70 -6.76 14.01 -8.09
CA ARG A 70 -7.14 14.83 -6.93
C ARG A 70 -6.00 15.73 -6.43
N PHE A 71 -4.74 15.36 -6.68
CA PHE A 71 -3.58 16.17 -6.32
C PHE A 71 -3.28 17.29 -7.33
N GLY A 72 -3.76 17.18 -8.57
CA GLY A 72 -3.71 18.23 -9.59
C GLY A 72 -4.83 19.27 -9.45
N LEU A 73 -5.97 18.90 -8.86
CA LEU A 73 -7.13 19.77 -8.60
C LEU A 73 -6.92 20.79 -7.47
N VAL A 74 -5.75 20.80 -6.83
CA VAL A 74 -5.35 21.79 -5.80
C VAL A 74 -5.16 23.21 -6.38
N GLN A 75 -5.57 23.45 -7.64
CA GLN A 75 -5.55 24.77 -8.29
C GLN A 75 -6.33 25.84 -7.52
N MET A 76 -7.35 25.50 -6.73
CA MET A 76 -8.24 26.53 -6.17
C MET A 76 -7.75 27.24 -4.90
N GLN A 77 -6.67 26.80 -4.24
CA GLN A 77 -6.35 27.32 -2.88
C GLN A 77 -4.86 27.38 -2.52
N ASN A 78 -3.94 27.56 -3.48
CA ASN A 78 -2.50 27.66 -3.19
C ASN A 78 -2.13 28.72 -2.13
N PHE A 79 -2.93 29.78 -2.01
CA PHE A 79 -2.69 30.86 -1.04
C PHE A 79 -3.11 30.52 0.39
N SER A 80 -4.09 29.64 0.61
CA SER A 80 -4.56 29.21 1.94
C SER A 80 -3.88 27.94 2.45
N LEU A 81 -3.11 27.23 1.61
CA LEU A 81 -2.38 26.05 2.05
C LEU A 81 -1.14 26.41 2.90
N PRO A 82 -0.90 25.66 4.00
CA PRO A 82 0.37 25.71 4.72
C PRO A 82 1.58 25.52 3.78
N PRO A 83 2.74 26.15 4.06
CA PRO A 83 3.91 26.11 3.18
C PRO A 83 4.33 24.70 2.75
N ARG A 84 4.25 23.72 3.67
CA ARG A 84 4.57 22.32 3.39
C ARG A 84 3.65 21.72 2.31
N LEU A 85 2.34 21.92 2.41
CA LEU A 85 1.38 21.38 1.44
C LEU A 85 1.50 22.06 0.08
N ARG A 86 1.80 23.37 0.08
CA ARG A 86 2.09 24.12 -1.15
C ARG A 86 3.31 23.53 -1.87
N ASN A 87 4.39 23.26 -1.13
CA ASN A 87 5.60 22.63 -1.68
C ASN A 87 5.29 21.25 -2.26
N THR A 88 4.54 20.40 -1.55
CA THR A 88 4.13 19.09 -2.06
C THR A 88 3.29 19.19 -3.33
N SER A 89 2.34 20.13 -3.40
CA SER A 89 1.56 20.36 -4.62
C SER A 89 2.44 20.80 -5.80
N ASN A 90 3.43 21.66 -5.55
CA ASN A 90 4.38 22.07 -6.59
C ASN A 90 5.23 20.90 -7.09
N LEU A 91 5.70 20.03 -6.19
CA LEU A 91 6.42 18.81 -6.55
C LEU A 91 5.55 17.85 -7.38
N TYR A 92 4.25 17.71 -7.03
CA TYR A 92 3.32 16.91 -7.84
C TYR A 92 3.20 17.45 -9.27
N ARG A 93 3.12 18.77 -9.45
CA ARG A 93 3.04 19.37 -10.80
C ARG A 93 4.30 19.15 -11.63
N GLN A 94 5.46 19.08 -10.98
CA GLN A 94 6.75 18.84 -11.61
C GLN A 94 7.05 17.34 -11.82
N SER A 95 6.18 16.45 -11.33
CA SER A 95 6.33 15.01 -11.49
C SER A 95 6.34 14.62 -12.98
N SER A 96 7.32 13.79 -13.37
CA SER A 96 7.41 13.19 -14.71
C SER A 96 6.37 12.08 -14.94
N LEU A 97 5.66 11.70 -13.88
CA LEU A 97 4.56 10.74 -13.85
C LEU A 97 3.21 11.42 -13.59
N ASN A 98 3.16 12.75 -13.64
CA ASN A 98 1.91 13.50 -13.49
C ASN A 98 0.95 13.24 -14.65
N GLU A 99 -0.34 13.22 -14.34
CA GLU A 99 -1.42 13.18 -15.33
C GLU A 99 -2.05 14.56 -15.49
N THR A 100 -1.97 15.12 -16.71
CA THR A 100 -2.32 16.52 -17.01
C THR A 100 -3.60 16.72 -17.81
N GLY A 101 -4.23 15.67 -18.36
CA GLY A 101 -5.53 15.78 -19.05
C GLY A 101 -6.65 16.22 -18.10
N ASN A 102 -7.79 16.71 -18.59
CA ASN A 102 -8.94 17.11 -17.74
C ASN A 102 -10.27 16.49 -18.19
N ASP A 103 -10.22 15.48 -19.06
CA ASP A 103 -11.41 14.83 -19.59
C ASP A 103 -11.82 13.63 -18.73
N ALA A 104 -12.85 13.79 -17.90
CA ALA A 104 -13.35 12.72 -17.03
C ALA A 104 -13.70 11.42 -17.77
N ASN A 105 -14.13 11.51 -19.04
CA ASN A 105 -14.44 10.34 -19.86
C ASN A 105 -13.18 9.62 -20.36
N ALA A 106 -12.04 10.31 -20.45
CA ALA A 106 -10.76 9.72 -20.84
C ALA A 106 -10.19 8.74 -19.79
N TYR A 107 -10.82 8.59 -18.62
CA TYR A 107 -10.39 7.67 -17.54
C TYR A 107 -11.38 6.55 -17.26
N LYS A 108 -12.49 6.52 -17.98
CA LYS A 108 -13.41 5.39 -17.96
C LYS A 108 -12.71 4.20 -18.64
N ARG A 109 -12.62 3.09 -17.93
CA ARG A 109 -12.10 1.82 -18.44
C ARG A 109 -13.15 0.75 -18.25
N SER A 110 -13.21 -0.18 -19.18
CA SER A 110 -14.13 -1.30 -19.17
C SER A 110 -13.51 -2.46 -19.93
N GLY A 111 -14.16 -3.62 -19.86
CA GLY A 111 -13.69 -4.83 -20.52
C GLY A 111 -13.05 -5.82 -19.56
N ILE A 112 -12.94 -7.06 -20.01
CA ILE A 112 -12.57 -8.20 -19.15
C ILE A 112 -11.14 -8.08 -18.61
N GLY A 113 -10.23 -7.53 -19.41
CA GLY A 113 -8.85 -7.28 -18.98
C GLY A 113 -8.77 -6.27 -17.84
N TRP A 114 -9.59 -5.21 -17.86
CA TRP A 114 -9.63 -4.23 -16.78
C TRP A 114 -10.26 -4.80 -15.52
N LEU A 115 -11.32 -5.60 -15.64
CA LEU A 115 -11.97 -6.25 -14.51
C LEU A 115 -11.02 -7.21 -13.78
N ILE A 116 -10.35 -8.09 -14.53
CA ILE A 116 -9.35 -9.02 -13.97
C ILE A 116 -8.18 -8.24 -13.36
N ALA A 117 -7.72 -7.16 -14.01
CA ALA A 117 -6.65 -6.32 -13.49
C ALA A 117 -7.02 -5.66 -12.15
N LEU A 118 -8.25 -5.18 -11.99
CA LEU A 118 -8.72 -4.58 -10.74
C LEU A 118 -8.79 -5.62 -9.63
N ALA A 119 -9.44 -6.78 -9.88
CA ALA A 119 -9.47 -7.87 -8.91
C ALA A 119 -8.04 -8.30 -8.53
N ARG A 120 -7.16 -8.37 -9.53
CA ARG A 120 -5.69 -8.37 -9.50
C ARG A 120 -5.11 -7.55 -8.35
N LEU A 121 -5.24 -6.25 -8.55
CA LEU A 121 -4.66 -5.23 -7.72
C LEU A 121 -5.23 -5.24 -6.32
N GLU A 122 -6.57 -5.29 -6.19
CA GLU A 122 -7.24 -5.19 -4.91
C GLU A 122 -7.00 -6.42 -4.03
N HIS A 123 -7.10 -7.63 -4.60
CA HIS A 123 -6.79 -8.87 -3.88
C HIS A 123 -5.35 -8.86 -3.37
N GLY A 124 -4.38 -8.60 -4.26
CA GLY A 124 -2.98 -8.56 -3.87
C GLY A 124 -2.66 -7.46 -2.87
N SER A 125 -3.35 -6.31 -2.95
CA SER A 125 -3.19 -5.21 -1.99
C SER A 125 -3.63 -5.58 -0.59
N ILE A 126 -4.72 -6.36 -0.47
CA ILE A 126 -5.21 -6.89 0.81
C ILE A 126 -4.22 -7.94 1.33
N GLU A 127 -3.76 -8.87 0.50
CA GLU A 127 -2.80 -9.90 0.90
C GLU A 127 -1.50 -9.29 1.48
N ILE A 128 -0.94 -8.26 0.84
CA ILE A 128 0.24 -7.53 1.33
C ILE A 128 0.03 -6.97 2.74
N GLY A 129 -1.19 -6.51 3.04
CA GLY A 129 -1.51 -5.85 4.30
C GLY A 129 -1.66 -6.80 5.48
N TYR A 130 -2.02 -8.06 5.22
CA TYR A 130 -2.55 -8.97 6.25
C TYR A 130 -1.90 -10.36 6.28
N GLN A 131 -1.26 -10.82 5.20
CA GLN A 131 -0.71 -12.18 5.14
C GLN A 131 0.83 -12.20 5.11
N THR A 132 1.41 -13.25 5.69
CA THR A 132 2.84 -13.57 5.58
C THR A 132 3.08 -14.43 4.33
N ASN A 133 4.25 -14.28 3.70
CA ASN A 133 4.71 -15.17 2.60
C ASN A 133 3.78 -15.28 1.38
N VAL A 134 3.00 -14.26 1.09
CA VAL A 134 2.19 -14.20 -0.14
C VAL A 134 3.04 -13.86 -1.35
N SER A 135 2.61 -14.33 -2.53
CA SER A 135 3.09 -13.84 -3.83
C SER A 135 2.18 -12.67 -4.23
N PRO A 136 2.51 -11.42 -3.83
CA PRO A 136 1.61 -10.29 -4.00
C PRO A 136 1.23 -10.12 -5.48
N PHE A 137 -0.06 -9.91 -5.72
CA PHE A 137 -0.66 -9.78 -7.05
C PHE A 137 -0.56 -11.05 -7.94
N ASN A 138 -0.07 -12.17 -7.39
CA ASN A 138 -0.02 -13.48 -8.05
C ASN A 138 0.44 -13.41 -9.52
N LEU A 139 1.65 -12.88 -9.75
CA LEU A 139 2.14 -12.56 -11.10
C LEU A 139 2.33 -13.79 -11.98
N GLU A 140 2.49 -14.98 -11.40
CA GLU A 140 2.56 -16.26 -12.11
C GLU A 140 1.27 -16.54 -12.88
N GLU A 141 0.14 -16.07 -12.33
CA GLU A 141 -1.17 -16.24 -12.93
C GLU A 141 -1.59 -15.07 -13.84
N LEU A 142 -0.71 -14.11 -14.10
CA LEU A 142 -1.00 -12.93 -14.93
C LEU A 142 -1.15 -13.33 -16.41
N THR A 143 -2.31 -13.03 -17.00
CA THR A 143 -2.56 -13.29 -18.43
C THR A 143 -2.27 -12.06 -19.30
N LYS A 144 -2.10 -12.30 -20.61
CA LYS A 144 -1.86 -11.23 -21.59
C LYS A 144 -3.02 -10.23 -21.67
N VAL A 145 -4.25 -10.67 -21.38
CA VAL A 145 -5.47 -9.87 -21.52
C VAL A 145 -5.50 -8.74 -20.49
N GLU A 146 -5.12 -9.00 -19.24
CA GLU A 146 -5.11 -7.98 -18.18
C GLU A 146 -3.77 -7.25 -18.02
N THR A 147 -2.66 -7.76 -18.56
CA THR A 147 -1.31 -7.21 -18.30
C THR A 147 -1.20 -5.68 -18.52
N PRO A 148 -1.70 -5.09 -19.64
CA PRO A 148 -1.61 -3.64 -19.83
C PRO A 148 -2.47 -2.86 -18.82
N ALA A 149 -3.69 -3.34 -18.56
CA ALA A 149 -4.60 -2.73 -17.59
C ALA A 149 -4.03 -2.79 -16.17
N PHE A 150 -3.45 -3.93 -15.80
CA PHE A 150 -2.83 -4.14 -14.51
C PHE A 150 -1.63 -3.21 -14.27
N SER A 151 -0.78 -3.05 -15.29
CA SER A 151 0.34 -2.09 -15.23
C SER A 151 -0.13 -0.64 -15.05
N ALA A 152 -1.22 -0.26 -15.74
CA ALA A 152 -1.80 1.08 -15.62
C ALA A 152 -2.40 1.31 -14.23
N LEU A 153 -3.17 0.35 -13.70
CA LEU A 153 -3.76 0.43 -12.36
C LEU A 153 -2.69 0.47 -11.26
N LEU A 154 -1.63 -0.34 -11.38
CA LEU A 154 -0.50 -0.31 -10.45
C LEU A 154 0.14 1.09 -10.39
N LEU A 155 0.36 1.73 -11.56
CA LEU A 155 0.97 3.06 -11.60
C LEU A 155 0.05 4.12 -11.01
N ASP A 156 -1.24 4.12 -11.39
CA ASP A 156 -2.21 5.07 -10.83
C ASP A 156 -2.37 4.89 -9.32
N GLY A 157 -2.46 3.64 -8.86
CA GLY A 157 -2.51 3.27 -7.44
C GLY A 157 -1.26 3.74 -6.68
N ALA A 158 -0.06 3.36 -7.12
CA ALA A 158 1.20 3.75 -6.47
C ALA A 158 1.33 5.27 -6.37
N ARG A 159 1.04 5.99 -7.47
CA ARG A 159 1.05 7.45 -7.51
C ARG A 159 0.01 8.04 -6.55
N SER A 160 -1.22 7.53 -6.56
CA SER A 160 -2.30 8.00 -5.70
C SER A 160 -1.98 7.82 -4.21
N HIS A 161 -1.47 6.66 -3.81
CA HIS A 161 -1.09 6.41 -2.42
C HIS A 161 0.12 7.22 -2.00
N TYR A 162 1.15 7.30 -2.84
CA TYR A 162 2.36 8.08 -2.56
C TYR A 162 2.04 9.55 -2.30
N TRP A 163 1.31 10.19 -3.22
CA TRP A 163 0.99 11.62 -3.07
C TRP A 163 0.00 11.90 -1.96
N ALA A 164 -0.95 10.98 -1.69
CA ALA A 164 -1.81 11.08 -0.52
C ALA A 164 -0.98 11.12 0.77
N MET A 165 -0.03 10.19 0.92
CA MET A 165 0.84 10.16 2.09
C MET A 165 1.73 11.41 2.15
N LYS A 166 2.28 11.86 1.03
CA LYS A 166 3.14 13.06 0.98
C LYS A 166 2.40 14.35 1.38
N MET A 167 1.09 14.40 1.11
CA MET A 167 0.20 15.50 1.49
C MET A 167 -0.29 15.42 2.94
N ASP A 168 -0.07 14.30 3.63
CA ASP A 168 -0.56 14.09 4.98
C ASP A 168 0.48 14.49 6.03
N SER A 169 0.06 15.25 7.06
CA SER A 169 0.92 15.67 8.17
C SER A 169 1.44 14.49 8.99
N VAL A 170 0.68 13.40 9.10
CA VAL A 170 1.09 12.18 9.83
C VAL A 170 2.37 11.60 9.25
N THR A 171 2.50 11.55 7.92
CA THR A 171 3.72 11.05 7.25
C THR A 171 4.94 11.87 7.66
N HIS A 172 4.80 13.19 7.77
CA HIS A 172 5.90 14.06 8.17
C HIS A 172 6.23 13.88 9.66
N TYR A 173 5.22 13.75 10.53
CA TYR A 173 5.45 13.47 11.94
C TYR A 173 6.16 12.14 12.16
N LEU A 174 5.85 11.11 11.36
CA LEU A 174 6.57 9.83 11.39
C LEU A 174 8.04 10.00 10.99
N ILE A 175 8.31 10.67 9.87
CA ILE A 175 9.68 10.89 9.37
C ILE A 175 10.49 11.78 10.34
N GLU A 176 9.85 12.76 10.97
CA GLU A 176 10.47 13.67 11.96
C GLU A 176 10.62 13.05 13.35
N GLY A 177 10.14 11.82 13.58
CA GLY A 177 10.20 11.14 14.88
C GLY A 177 9.29 11.79 15.95
N ASN A 178 8.21 12.48 15.56
CA ASN A 178 7.33 13.19 16.47
C ASN A 178 6.29 12.25 17.11
N VAL A 179 6.76 11.40 18.01
CA VAL A 179 5.98 10.32 18.65
C VAL A 179 4.64 10.80 19.25
N PRO A 180 4.57 11.92 20.01
CA PRO A 180 3.33 12.33 20.66
C PRO A 180 2.19 12.69 19.70
N LYS A 181 2.47 12.95 18.42
CA LYS A 181 1.48 13.37 17.43
C LYS A 181 0.87 12.22 16.63
N VAL A 182 1.41 11.01 16.76
CA VAL A 182 0.96 9.85 15.98
C VAL A 182 0.82 8.66 16.92
N SER A 183 -0.39 8.15 17.07
CA SER A 183 -0.62 6.91 17.80
C SER A 183 0.02 5.72 17.08
N ASP A 184 0.35 4.68 17.84
CA ASP A 184 0.87 3.40 17.34
C ASP A 184 -0.05 2.78 16.26
N ARG A 185 -1.37 2.80 16.45
CA ARG A 185 -2.35 2.31 15.47
C ARG A 185 -2.26 3.08 14.15
N THR A 186 -2.16 4.41 14.22
CA THR A 186 -2.01 5.25 13.03
C THR A 186 -0.66 5.00 12.38
N ALA A 187 0.42 4.89 13.15
CA ALA A 187 1.75 4.57 12.64
C ALA A 187 1.75 3.24 11.87
N LEU A 188 1.16 2.18 12.43
CA LEU A 188 1.03 0.87 11.78
C LEU A 188 0.23 0.94 10.48
N ALA A 189 -0.85 1.72 10.42
CA ALA A 189 -1.62 1.93 9.19
C ALA A 189 -0.79 2.61 8.08
N TYR A 190 0.03 3.61 8.42
CA TYR A 190 0.96 4.24 7.46
C TYR A 190 2.09 3.30 7.05
N GLY A 191 2.57 2.46 7.98
CA GLY A 191 3.53 1.40 7.69
C GLY A 191 3.01 0.41 6.66
N ARG A 192 1.77 -0.09 6.84
CA ARG A 192 1.08 -0.96 5.86
C ARG A 192 0.97 -0.28 4.49
N ARG A 193 0.55 0.98 4.46
CA ARG A 193 0.42 1.74 3.21
C ARG A 193 1.77 1.96 2.52
N ALA A 194 2.84 2.21 3.27
CA ALA A 194 4.19 2.35 2.73
C ALA A 194 4.69 1.03 2.10
N VAL A 195 4.45 -0.11 2.77
CA VAL A 195 4.76 -1.44 2.22
C VAL A 195 3.98 -1.69 0.93
N LEU A 196 2.67 -1.41 0.92
CA LEU A 196 1.84 -1.54 -0.27
C LEU A 196 2.41 -0.75 -1.47
N VAL A 197 2.77 0.53 -1.27
CA VAL A 197 3.37 1.35 -2.32
C VAL A 197 4.69 0.75 -2.80
N GLN A 198 5.54 0.27 -1.90
CA GLN A 198 6.82 -0.34 -2.27
C GLN A 198 6.63 -1.61 -3.10
N GLU A 199 5.66 -2.47 -2.76
CA GLU A 199 5.35 -3.67 -3.54
C GLU A 199 4.76 -3.31 -4.91
N MET A 200 3.83 -2.34 -5.00
CA MET A 200 3.35 -1.84 -6.29
C MET A 200 4.51 -1.35 -7.18
N LEU A 201 5.46 -0.61 -6.62
CA LEU A 201 6.63 -0.10 -7.36
C LEU A 201 7.59 -1.21 -7.81
N LYS A 202 7.83 -2.22 -6.97
CA LYS A 202 8.62 -3.41 -7.34
C LYS A 202 7.97 -4.16 -8.50
N THR A 203 6.67 -4.42 -8.40
CA THR A 203 5.89 -5.09 -9.44
C THR A 203 5.88 -4.29 -10.74
N LEU A 204 5.69 -2.97 -10.68
CA LEU A 204 5.78 -2.09 -11.85
C LEU A 204 7.14 -2.17 -12.54
N ASN A 205 8.23 -2.19 -11.77
CA ASN A 205 9.56 -2.30 -12.33
C ASN A 205 9.79 -3.66 -13.02
N GLN A 206 9.23 -4.74 -12.46
CA GLN A 206 9.30 -6.08 -13.08
C GLN A 206 8.50 -6.15 -14.39
N LEU A 207 7.28 -5.61 -14.44
CA LEU A 207 6.38 -5.73 -15.59
C LEU A 207 6.64 -4.68 -16.69
N ALA A 208 6.83 -3.43 -16.28
CA ALA A 208 6.84 -2.27 -17.17
C ALA A 208 8.13 -1.44 -17.04
N GLY A 209 9.14 -1.89 -16.28
CA GLY A 209 10.38 -1.16 -16.03
C GLY A 209 11.07 -0.67 -17.31
N ARG A 210 11.02 -1.43 -18.39
CA ARG A 210 11.62 -1.04 -19.68
C ARG A 210 10.88 0.09 -20.40
N GLN A 211 9.61 0.32 -20.08
CA GLN A 211 8.74 1.31 -20.72
C GLN A 211 8.96 2.73 -20.15
N PHE A 212 9.50 2.84 -18.94
CA PHE A 212 9.74 4.13 -18.29
C PHE A 212 11.01 4.82 -18.78
N THR A 213 10.93 6.14 -18.93
CA THR A 213 12.10 7.00 -19.20
C THR A 213 13.05 7.02 -18.00
N PRO A 214 14.33 7.43 -18.18
CA PRO A 214 15.26 7.54 -17.06
C PRO A 214 14.77 8.46 -15.93
N ALA A 215 14.14 9.58 -16.26
CA ALA A 215 13.56 10.50 -15.28
C ALA A 215 12.43 9.84 -14.46
N GLN A 216 11.53 9.12 -15.14
CA GLN A 216 10.45 8.38 -14.48
C GLN A 216 10.98 7.27 -13.57
N LYS A 217 12.01 6.53 -14.00
CA LYS A 217 12.66 5.50 -13.15
C LYS A 217 13.27 6.10 -11.90
N GLN A 218 13.97 7.23 -12.04
CA GLN A 218 14.55 7.94 -10.90
C GLN A 218 13.47 8.42 -9.94
N GLU A 219 12.35 8.91 -10.46
CA GLU A 219 11.21 9.33 -9.66
C GLU A 219 10.56 8.16 -8.90
N LEU A 220 10.27 7.03 -9.57
CA LEU A 220 9.74 5.82 -8.91
C LEU A 220 10.70 5.31 -7.82
N GLN A 221 12.01 5.34 -8.09
CA GLN A 221 13.04 4.97 -7.12
C GLN A 221 13.07 5.93 -5.91
N SER A 222 12.82 7.23 -6.14
CA SER A 222 12.68 8.22 -5.06
C SER A 222 11.43 7.93 -4.22
N TRP A 223 10.30 7.61 -4.85
CA TRP A 223 9.08 7.23 -4.12
C TRP A 223 9.33 6.01 -3.24
N TYR A 224 10.00 4.98 -3.77
CA TYR A 224 10.39 3.79 -3.01
C TYR A 224 11.24 4.14 -1.77
N LYS A 225 12.27 4.97 -1.93
CA LYS A 225 13.15 5.42 -0.83
C LYS A 225 12.39 6.24 0.21
N ASN A 226 11.50 7.12 -0.23
CA ASN A 226 10.67 7.90 0.67
C ASN A 226 9.76 6.99 1.51
N MET A 227 9.23 5.91 0.93
CA MET A 227 8.44 4.92 1.69
C MET A 227 9.30 4.11 2.67
N SER A 228 10.58 3.85 2.38
CA SER A 228 11.50 3.28 3.38
C SER A 228 11.65 4.20 4.60
N ALA A 229 11.85 5.50 4.39
CA ALA A 229 11.94 6.47 5.48
C ALA A 229 10.66 6.54 6.33
N VAL A 230 9.48 6.40 5.69
CA VAL A 230 8.21 6.29 6.44
C VAL A 230 8.19 5.03 7.30
N ARG A 231 8.60 3.88 6.75
CA ARG A 231 8.65 2.63 7.51
C ARG A 231 9.58 2.73 8.71
N GLU A 232 10.76 3.32 8.54
CA GLU A 232 11.71 3.61 9.64
C GLU A 232 11.08 4.52 10.71
N GLY A 233 10.38 5.58 10.29
CA GLY A 233 9.64 6.46 11.22
C GLY A 233 8.53 5.73 11.99
N VAL A 234 7.86 4.77 11.35
CA VAL A 234 6.86 3.90 12.02
C VAL A 234 7.51 2.98 13.04
N VAL A 235 8.62 2.33 12.67
CA VAL A 235 9.43 1.50 13.59
C VAL A 235 9.77 2.29 14.85
N TYR A 236 10.30 3.50 14.67
CA TYR A 236 10.69 4.39 15.76
C TYR A 236 9.50 4.82 16.63
N ASN A 237 8.38 5.24 16.00
CA ASN A 237 7.19 5.67 16.73
C ASN A 237 6.61 4.56 17.60
N VAL A 238 6.49 3.35 17.04
CA VAL A 238 6.02 2.17 17.76
C VAL A 238 6.97 1.89 18.92
N TYR A 239 8.27 1.83 18.66
CA TYR A 239 9.30 1.61 19.68
C TYR A 239 9.17 2.56 20.88
N GLU A 240 9.17 3.87 20.65
CA GLU A 240 9.12 4.87 21.72
C GLU A 240 7.78 4.85 22.47
N THR A 241 6.66 4.63 21.77
CA THR A 241 5.35 4.48 22.40
C THR A 241 5.34 3.33 23.40
N TYR A 242 5.91 2.19 22.99
CA TYR A 242 5.97 0.99 23.81
C TYR A 242 7.00 1.10 24.92
N LYS A 243 8.17 1.72 24.70
CA LYS A 243 9.17 2.01 25.73
C LYS A 243 8.57 2.78 26.92
N VAL A 244 7.76 3.80 26.66
CA VAL A 244 7.07 4.56 27.73
C VAL A 244 6.07 3.68 28.49
N ALA A 245 5.37 2.78 27.80
CA ALA A 245 4.44 1.84 28.43
C ALA A 245 5.16 0.81 29.31
N ILE A 246 6.32 0.30 28.87
CA ILE A 246 7.21 -0.58 29.64
C ILE A 246 7.65 0.11 30.93
N ALA A 247 8.25 1.30 30.81
CA ALA A 247 8.82 2.04 31.94
C ALA A 247 7.75 2.34 33.02
N LYS A 248 6.50 2.60 32.61
CA LYS A 248 5.38 2.84 33.53
C LYS A 248 4.84 1.58 34.22
N LYS A 249 5.11 0.38 33.69
CA LYS A 249 4.52 -0.88 34.17
C LYS A 249 5.54 -1.89 34.71
N GLY A 250 6.85 -1.61 34.64
CA GLY A 250 7.90 -2.52 35.10
C GLY A 250 8.00 -3.81 34.27
N ILE A 251 7.61 -3.76 33.00
CA ILE A 251 7.58 -4.94 32.11
C ILE A 251 9.00 -5.20 31.57
N GLY A 252 9.44 -6.44 31.44
CA GLY A 252 10.81 -6.78 31.02
C GLY A 252 11.02 -7.06 29.52
N ASN A 253 9.95 -7.18 28.72
CA ASN A 253 10.01 -7.54 27.30
C ASN A 253 8.75 -7.05 26.54
N ILE A 254 8.86 -6.76 25.24
CA ILE A 254 7.74 -6.47 24.35
C ILE A 254 7.80 -7.29 23.08
N GLU A 255 6.67 -7.94 22.77
CA GLU A 255 6.43 -8.61 21.51
C GLU A 255 5.73 -7.65 20.54
N LEU A 256 6.41 -7.23 19.48
CA LEU A 256 5.82 -6.37 18.44
C LEU A 256 4.97 -7.21 17.49
N LYS A 257 3.69 -6.83 17.30
CA LYS A 257 2.76 -7.41 16.33
C LYS A 257 2.20 -6.34 15.39
N GLY A 258 2.08 -6.67 14.10
CA GLY A 258 1.78 -5.74 13.01
C GLY A 258 2.08 -6.33 11.63
N CYS A 259 2.11 -5.50 10.58
CA CYS A 259 2.46 -5.92 9.22
C CYS A 259 3.77 -6.75 9.22
N PRO A 260 3.79 -8.02 8.77
CA PRO A 260 4.95 -8.89 8.98
C PRO A 260 6.27 -8.38 8.39
N PRO A 261 6.31 -7.78 7.18
CA PRO A 261 7.51 -7.11 6.67
C PRO A 261 7.98 -5.91 7.50
N LEU A 262 7.07 -5.25 8.21
CA LEU A 262 7.38 -4.13 9.10
C LEU A 262 7.95 -4.67 10.42
N VAL A 263 7.31 -5.67 11.02
CA VAL A 263 7.75 -6.33 12.25
C VAL A 263 9.10 -7.03 12.05
N SER A 264 9.30 -7.71 10.92
CA SER A 264 10.58 -8.31 10.55
C SER A 264 11.69 -7.26 10.40
N GLY A 265 11.40 -6.10 9.79
CA GLY A 265 12.37 -5.00 9.69
C GLY A 265 12.76 -4.44 11.07
N ILE A 266 11.78 -4.25 11.96
CA ILE A 266 12.03 -3.80 13.34
C ILE A 266 12.91 -4.80 14.09
N ARG A 267 12.59 -6.10 13.99
CA ARG A 267 13.37 -7.18 14.62
C ARG A 267 14.80 -7.23 14.08
N ASP A 268 14.98 -7.11 12.77
CA ASP A 268 16.30 -7.11 12.13
C ASP A 268 17.17 -5.91 12.59
N ASP A 269 16.58 -4.73 12.77
CA ASP A 269 17.30 -3.56 13.24
C ASP A 269 17.73 -3.66 14.71
N ILE A 270 16.90 -4.26 15.56
CA ILE A 270 17.25 -4.58 16.94
C ILE A 270 18.37 -5.64 16.98
N LEU A 271 18.24 -6.72 16.20
CA LEU A 271 19.23 -7.80 16.14
C LEU A 271 20.60 -7.33 15.62
N ARG A 272 20.63 -6.35 14.72
CA ARG A 272 21.87 -5.76 14.19
C ARG A 272 22.45 -4.64 15.07
N GLY A 273 21.88 -4.41 16.26
CA GLY A 273 22.32 -3.36 17.18
C GLY A 273 22.10 -1.95 16.65
N ARG A 274 21.24 -1.78 15.64
CA ARG A 274 20.86 -0.46 15.08
C ARG A 274 19.77 0.22 15.91
N ALA A 275 19.18 -0.52 16.84
CA ALA A 275 18.35 -0.04 17.94
C ALA A 275 18.68 -0.86 19.21
N SER A 276 18.86 -0.23 20.37
CA SER A 276 19.10 -0.90 21.65
C SER A 276 18.04 -0.54 22.70
N ILE A 277 17.59 -1.54 23.44
CA ILE A 277 16.75 -1.39 24.64
C ILE A 277 17.67 -1.52 25.84
N SER A 278 17.85 -0.45 26.59
CA SER A 278 18.40 -0.50 27.94
C SER A 278 17.33 -0.01 28.91
N LEU A 279 17.07 -0.81 29.95
CA LEU A 279 16.31 -0.39 31.11
C LEU A 279 17.19 0.59 31.90
N GLU A 280 16.65 1.74 32.32
CA GLU A 280 17.27 2.51 33.39
C GLU A 280 17.06 1.73 34.70
N GLU A 281 18.15 1.49 35.43
CA GLU A 281 18.10 1.01 36.82
C GLU A 281 17.48 2.06 37.76
#